data_AF-A0AAD9X5B2-F1
#
_entry.id   AF-A0AAD9X5B2-F1
#
_cell.length_a   1.000
_cell.length_b   1.000
_cell.length_c   1.000
_cell.angle_alpha   90.00
_cell.angle_beta   90.00
_cell.angle_gamma   90.00
#
_symmetry.space_group_name_H-M   'P 1'
#
loop_
_entity.id
_entity.type
_entity.pdbx_description
1 polymer ?
#
loop_
_entity_poly.entity_id
_entity_poly.type
_entity_poly.pdbx_seq_one_letter_code
_entity_poly.pdbx_strand_id
1 'polypeptide(L)'
;MLGNQSVSFSKVEFFLTTGLRFGVVSDMTKYAAVENGIHQQYFSRADMVSLEEIRGVFIVAEFGETYDTVKLCLIYMLNWKLMGVNERFKIPVWQFRLVEDLDAFPWGTHVYKYSIYSFKHALDGRRDGFK
;
A
#
# COMPACT_ATOMS: atom_id res chain seq x y z
N MET A 1 1.61 20.95 -15.95
CA MET A 1 1.25 20.94 -17.38
C MET A 1 2.06 19.86 -18.05
N LEU A 2 1.40 18.94 -18.76
CA LEU A 2 2.07 18.04 -19.71
C LEU A 2 1.85 18.68 -21.09
N GLY A 3 2.85 19.40 -21.62
CA GLY A 3 2.66 20.26 -22.79
C GLY A 3 1.69 21.42 -22.51
N ASN A 4 0.71 21.63 -23.40
CA ASN A 4 -0.33 22.68 -23.27
C ASN A 4 -1.60 22.24 -22.54
N GLN A 5 -1.64 21.03 -21.99
CA GLN A 5 -2.83 20.51 -21.29
C GLN A 5 -2.67 20.59 -19.77
N SER A 6 -3.72 21.09 -19.12
CA SER A 6 -3.91 20.96 -17.68
C SER A 6 -4.37 19.54 -17.38
N VAL A 7 -3.46 18.72 -16.87
CA VAL A 7 -3.76 17.35 -16.44
C VAL A 7 -3.97 17.38 -14.94
N SER A 8 -5.14 16.94 -14.48
CA SER A 8 -5.42 16.71 -13.05
C SER A 8 -5.21 15.24 -12.71
N PHE A 9 -4.96 14.96 -11.43
CA PHE A 9 -5.02 13.61 -10.89
C PHE A 9 -5.88 13.61 -9.62
N SER A 10 -7.18 13.58 -9.85
CA SER A 10 -8.25 13.60 -8.87
C SER A 10 -8.44 12.23 -8.19
N LYS A 11 -9.25 12.22 -7.14
CA LYS A 11 -9.68 10.96 -6.48
C LYS A 11 -10.40 10.03 -7.44
N VAL A 12 -11.15 10.56 -8.42
CA VAL A 12 -11.87 9.78 -9.42
C VAL A 12 -10.87 9.05 -10.33
N GLU A 13 -9.89 9.76 -10.87
CA GLU A 13 -8.84 9.17 -11.72
C GLU A 13 -8.02 8.12 -10.95
N PHE A 14 -7.71 8.41 -9.68
CA PHE A 14 -7.04 7.45 -8.80
C PHE A 14 -7.86 6.16 -8.60
N PHE A 15 -9.14 6.30 -8.28
CA PHE A 15 -10.04 5.15 -8.11
C PHE A 15 -10.16 4.34 -9.39
N LEU A 16 -10.32 4.99 -10.55
CA LEU A 16 -10.44 4.29 -11.84
C LEU A 16 -9.18 3.51 -12.20
N THR A 17 -8.00 4.02 -11.83
CA THR A 17 -6.72 3.38 -12.16
C THR A 17 -6.37 2.26 -11.18
N THR A 18 -6.68 2.42 -9.89
CA THR A 18 -6.22 1.51 -8.83
C THR A 18 -7.30 0.57 -8.30
N GLY A 19 -8.58 0.89 -8.51
CA GLY A 19 -9.72 0.22 -7.88
C GLY A 19 -9.87 0.47 -6.37
N LEU A 20 -8.95 1.23 -5.74
CA LEU A 20 -8.93 1.41 -4.30
C LEU A 20 -10.01 2.39 -3.85
N ARG A 21 -10.97 1.89 -3.06
CA ARG A 21 -12.13 2.66 -2.62
C ARG A 21 -11.76 3.78 -1.66
N PHE A 22 -12.42 4.91 -1.81
CA PHE A 22 -12.37 6.02 -0.88
C PHE A 22 -13.45 5.86 0.20
N GLY A 23 -13.14 6.35 1.39
CA GLY A 23 -14.04 6.31 2.54
C GLY A 23 -13.46 7.06 3.74
N VAL A 24 -14.20 7.03 4.85
CA VAL A 24 -13.74 7.62 6.12
C VAL A 24 -12.72 6.67 6.73
N VAL A 25 -11.47 7.14 6.87
CA VAL A 25 -10.46 6.40 7.62
C VAL A 25 -10.86 6.47 9.08
N SER A 26 -11.44 5.37 9.57
CA SER A 26 -11.71 5.19 10.99
C SER A 26 -10.40 5.05 11.77
N ASP A 27 -10.50 5.16 13.09
CA ASP A 27 -9.40 4.81 13.99
C ASP A 27 -8.84 3.41 13.63
N MET A 28 -7.55 3.35 13.31
CA MET A 28 -6.87 2.13 12.88
C MET A 28 -6.76 1.10 14.02
N THR A 29 -6.94 1.53 15.28
CA THR A 29 -6.99 0.62 16.43
C THR A 29 -8.20 -0.30 16.43
N LYS A 30 -9.24 0.04 15.63
CA LYS A 30 -10.46 -0.80 15.48
C LYS A 30 -10.24 -2.08 14.69
N TYR A 31 -9.13 -2.18 13.96
CA TYR A 31 -8.80 -3.38 13.19
C TYR A 31 -8.02 -4.34 14.10
N ALA A 32 -8.76 -5.30 14.66
CA ALA A 32 -8.23 -6.30 15.56
C ALA A 32 -7.23 -7.22 14.84
N ALA A 33 -6.33 -7.81 15.62
CA ALA A 33 -5.50 -8.90 15.10
C ALA A 33 -6.41 -10.10 14.78
N VAL A 34 -6.25 -10.66 13.60
CA VAL A 34 -6.91 -11.91 13.22
C VAL A 34 -6.03 -13.06 13.68
N GLU A 35 -6.62 -14.01 14.40
CA GLU A 35 -5.95 -15.25 14.79
C GLU A 35 -5.60 -16.04 13.53
N ASN A 36 -4.36 -16.53 13.44
CA ASN A 36 -3.83 -17.16 12.23
C ASN A 36 -3.95 -16.28 10.97
N GLY A 37 -3.94 -14.95 11.11
CA GLY A 37 -3.83 -14.05 9.95
C GLY A 37 -2.50 -14.18 9.21
N ILE A 38 -2.39 -13.57 8.02
CA ILE A 38 -1.23 -13.69 7.12
C ILE A 38 0.08 -13.31 7.80
N HIS A 39 0.04 -12.36 8.73
CA HIS A 39 1.21 -11.97 9.50
C HIS A 39 1.76 -13.12 10.38
N GLN A 40 0.86 -13.84 11.04
CA GLN A 40 1.24 -14.94 11.92
C GLN A 40 1.66 -16.17 11.12
N GLN A 41 0.95 -16.46 10.03
CA GLN A 41 1.20 -17.64 9.22
C GLN A 41 2.55 -17.58 8.49
N TYR A 42 2.87 -16.43 7.87
CA TYR A 42 4.00 -16.35 6.94
C TYR A 42 5.24 -15.62 7.50
N PHE A 43 5.13 -14.94 8.64
CA PHE A 43 6.25 -14.12 9.18
C PHE A 43 6.55 -14.38 10.66
N SER A 44 6.12 -15.52 11.21
CA SER A 44 6.49 -15.97 12.56
C SER A 44 6.27 -14.93 13.66
N ARG A 45 5.29 -14.04 13.49
CA ARG A 45 4.94 -12.95 14.43
C ARG A 45 6.05 -11.91 14.66
N ALA A 46 6.92 -11.66 13.68
CA ALA A 46 7.89 -10.57 13.75
C ALA A 46 7.23 -9.21 14.00
N ASP A 47 7.83 -8.31 14.77
CA ASP A 47 7.22 -6.99 15.05
C ASP A 47 7.16 -6.07 13.81
N MET A 48 8.05 -6.30 12.86
CA MET A 48 8.01 -5.65 11.56
C MET A 48 8.58 -6.58 10.49
N VAL A 49 8.07 -6.44 9.27
CA VAL A 49 8.45 -7.27 8.13
C VAL A 49 8.93 -6.36 7.01
N SER A 50 10.11 -6.64 6.46
CA SER A 50 10.63 -5.88 5.32
C SER A 50 9.87 -6.22 4.02
N LEU A 51 9.88 -5.28 3.07
CA LEU A 51 9.34 -5.54 1.74
C LEU A 51 10.06 -6.69 1.02
N GLU A 52 11.35 -6.86 1.26
CA GLU A 52 12.14 -8.00 0.76
C GLU A 52 11.60 -9.33 1.29
N GLU A 53 11.33 -9.43 2.60
CA GLU A 53 10.74 -10.63 3.21
C GLU A 53 9.33 -10.91 2.65
N ILE A 54 8.50 -9.88 2.50
CA ILE A 54 7.16 -10.03 1.87
C ILE A 54 7.28 -10.55 0.45
N ARG A 55 8.22 -10.00 -0.33
CA ARG A 55 8.48 -10.45 -1.71
C ARG A 55 8.97 -11.89 -1.74
N GLY A 56 9.84 -12.27 -0.82
CA GLY A 56 10.33 -13.65 -0.69
C GLY A 56 9.19 -14.64 -0.43
N VAL A 57 8.33 -14.34 0.54
CA VAL A 57 7.11 -15.13 0.82
C VAL A 57 6.19 -15.16 -0.40
N PHE A 58 5.94 -14.02 -1.03
CA PHE A 58 5.08 -13.94 -2.21
C PHE A 58 5.52 -14.86 -3.36
N ILE A 59 6.82 -15.06 -3.53
CA ILE A 59 7.40 -15.87 -4.61
C ILE A 59 7.44 -17.36 -4.25
N VAL A 60 7.71 -17.69 -2.99
CA VAL A 60 8.11 -19.06 -2.59
C VAL A 60 7.00 -19.79 -1.81
N ALA A 61 6.10 -19.08 -1.15
CA ALA A 61 5.11 -19.70 -0.29
C ALA A 61 4.00 -20.39 -1.10
N GLU A 62 3.60 -21.57 -0.61
CA GLU A 62 2.32 -22.18 -0.98
C GLU A 62 1.23 -21.58 -0.09
N PHE A 63 0.32 -20.83 -0.70
CA PHE A 63 -0.77 -20.17 0.02
C PHE A 63 -1.88 -21.16 0.32
N GLY A 64 -2.17 -21.37 1.61
CA GLY A 64 -3.22 -22.26 2.07
C GLY A 64 -4.62 -21.70 1.82
N GLU A 65 -4.80 -20.39 1.99
CA GLU A 65 -6.06 -19.70 1.72
C GLU A 65 -6.01 -18.90 0.41
N THR A 66 -7.12 -18.94 -0.34
CA THR A 66 -7.23 -18.31 -1.68
C THR A 66 -6.91 -16.81 -1.69
N TYR A 67 -7.20 -16.10 -0.60
CA TYR A 67 -7.03 -14.65 -0.55
C TYR A 67 -5.69 -14.21 0.06
N ASP A 68 -4.89 -15.10 0.65
CA ASP A 68 -3.63 -14.70 1.30
C ASP A 68 -2.64 -14.08 0.32
N THR A 69 -2.55 -14.67 -0.88
CA THR A 69 -1.77 -14.12 -1.99
C THR A 69 -2.23 -12.71 -2.34
N VAL A 70 -3.53 -12.45 -2.34
CA VAL A 70 -4.11 -11.14 -2.65
C VAL A 70 -3.78 -10.13 -1.56
N LYS A 71 -3.94 -10.52 -0.28
CA LYS A 71 -3.59 -9.68 0.88
C LYS A 71 -2.12 -9.28 0.87
N LEU A 72 -1.21 -10.23 0.60
CA LEU A 72 0.23 -9.97 0.49
C LEU A 72 0.58 -9.10 -0.71
N CYS A 73 -0.02 -9.38 -1.87
CA CYS A 73 0.15 -8.56 -3.06
C CYS A 73 -0.26 -7.10 -2.81
N LEU A 74 -1.38 -6.90 -2.11
CA LEU A 74 -1.87 -5.57 -1.75
C LEU A 74 -0.86 -4.85 -0.85
N ILE A 75 -0.42 -5.46 0.26
CA ILE A 75 0.60 -4.84 1.14
C ILE A 75 1.86 -4.46 0.35
N TYR A 76 2.35 -5.39 -0.47
CA TYR A 76 3.57 -5.17 -1.24
C TYR A 76 3.40 -4.00 -2.23
N MET A 77 2.32 -3.99 -3.02
CA MET A 77 2.04 -2.95 -4.00
C MET A 77 1.83 -1.57 -3.35
N LEU A 78 1.09 -1.53 -2.25
CA LEU A 78 0.83 -0.30 -1.49
C LEU A 78 2.12 0.36 -1.03
N ASN A 79 3.04 -0.42 -0.46
CA ASN A 79 4.29 0.11 0.06
C ASN A 79 5.30 0.37 -1.05
N TRP A 80 5.61 -0.62 -1.88
CA TRP A 80 6.64 -0.54 -2.91
C TRP A 80 6.29 0.45 -4.03
N LYS A 81 5.09 0.34 -4.61
CA LYS A 81 4.72 1.13 -5.80
C LYS A 81 4.08 2.46 -5.46
N LEU A 82 3.21 2.49 -4.47
CA LEU A 82 2.36 3.66 -4.23
C LEU A 82 2.95 4.62 -3.20
N MET A 83 3.70 4.11 -2.22
CA MET A 83 4.44 4.92 -1.26
C MET A 83 5.91 5.13 -1.62
N GLY A 84 6.43 4.39 -2.62
CA GLY A 84 7.77 4.58 -3.17
C GLY A 84 8.89 4.27 -2.18
N VAL A 85 8.61 3.39 -1.20
CA VAL A 85 9.60 3.00 -0.18
C VAL A 85 10.54 1.93 -0.75
N ASN A 86 11.76 1.84 -0.22
CA ASN A 86 12.75 0.86 -0.68
C ASN A 86 12.52 -0.55 -0.06
N GLU A 87 13.22 -1.58 -0.55
CA GLU A 87 12.97 -2.99 -0.14
C GLU A 87 13.32 -3.25 1.33
N ARG A 88 14.16 -2.39 1.92
CA ARG A 88 14.53 -2.43 3.34
C ARG A 88 13.49 -1.78 4.25
N PHE A 89 12.49 -1.12 3.69
CA PHE A 89 11.42 -0.51 4.46
C PHE A 89 10.65 -1.59 5.22
N LYS A 90 10.52 -1.37 6.53
CA LYS A 90 9.87 -2.28 7.45
C LYS A 90 8.41 -1.89 7.62
N ILE A 91 7.54 -2.82 7.27
CA ILE A 91 6.09 -2.68 7.37
C ILE A 91 5.66 -3.10 8.77
N PRO A 92 4.95 -2.21 9.49
CA PRO A 92 4.47 -2.51 10.84
C PRO A 92 3.28 -3.48 10.81
N VAL A 93 3.14 -4.30 11.85
CA VAL A 93 2.07 -5.32 11.98
C VAL A 93 0.67 -4.77 11.74
N TRP A 94 0.39 -3.52 12.12
CA TRP A 94 -0.95 -2.95 11.95
C TRP A 94 -1.39 -2.90 10.49
N GLN A 95 -0.49 -2.75 9.52
CA GLN A 95 -0.86 -2.78 8.10
C GLN A 95 -1.35 -4.18 7.67
N PHE A 96 -0.79 -5.24 8.25
CA PHE A 96 -1.26 -6.59 8.01
C PHE A 96 -2.69 -6.79 8.52
N ARG A 97 -3.04 -6.20 9.67
CA ARG A 97 -4.41 -6.25 10.20
C ARG A 97 -5.42 -5.58 9.28
N LEU A 98 -5.00 -4.55 8.54
CA LEU A 98 -5.88 -3.81 7.62
C LEU A 98 -6.21 -4.57 6.33
N VAL A 99 -5.39 -5.55 5.93
CA VAL A 99 -5.67 -6.34 4.72
C VAL A 99 -6.37 -7.66 5.02
N GLU A 100 -6.53 -8.04 6.29
CA GLU A 100 -7.28 -9.25 6.63
C GLU A 100 -8.73 -9.17 6.15
N ASP A 101 -9.32 -7.98 6.19
CA ASP A 101 -10.53 -7.63 5.47
C ASP A 101 -10.19 -6.63 4.35
N LEU A 102 -10.13 -7.14 3.12
CA LEU A 102 -9.73 -6.39 1.93
C LEU A 102 -10.66 -5.21 1.61
N ASP A 103 -11.92 -5.26 2.04
CA ASP A 103 -12.96 -4.29 1.70
C ASP A 103 -13.25 -3.29 2.84
N ALA A 104 -12.90 -3.61 4.09
CA ALA A 104 -13.20 -2.76 5.24
C ALA A 104 -12.38 -1.46 5.27
N PHE A 105 -11.09 -1.52 4.97
CA PHE A 105 -10.23 -0.34 5.08
C PHE A 105 -10.27 0.50 3.78
N PRO A 106 -10.52 1.83 3.86
CA PRO A 106 -10.59 2.69 2.67
C PRO A 106 -9.20 3.06 2.15
N TRP A 107 -8.51 2.07 1.56
CA TRP A 107 -7.15 2.20 1.04
C TRP A 107 -6.99 3.38 0.08
N GLY A 108 -8.02 3.70 -0.72
CA GLY A 108 -7.99 4.85 -1.63
C GLY A 108 -7.75 6.17 -0.90
N THR A 109 -8.40 6.37 0.25
CA THR A 109 -8.20 7.58 1.06
C THR A 109 -6.80 7.66 1.66
N HIS A 110 -6.26 6.53 2.12
CA HIS A 110 -4.95 6.48 2.73
C HIS A 110 -3.85 6.74 1.69
N VAL A 111 -3.87 5.99 0.60
CA VAL A 111 -2.80 5.96 -0.41
C VAL A 111 -2.80 7.21 -1.28
N TYR A 112 -3.98 7.72 -1.66
CA TYR A 112 -4.07 8.91 -2.52
C TYR A 112 -3.31 10.10 -1.94
N LYS A 113 -3.32 10.27 -0.61
CA LYS A 113 -2.56 11.33 0.07
C LYS A 113 -1.05 11.18 -0.16
N TYR A 114 -0.53 9.97 -0.01
CA TYR A 114 0.88 9.67 -0.26
C TYR A 114 1.23 9.82 -1.74
N SER A 115 0.39 9.33 -2.65
CA SER A 115 0.63 9.47 -4.09
C SER A 115 0.70 10.94 -4.52
N ILE A 116 -0.23 11.78 -4.07
CA ILE A 116 -0.21 13.22 -4.36
C ILE A 116 1.02 13.90 -3.76
N TYR A 117 1.41 13.54 -2.53
CA TYR A 117 2.62 14.05 -1.91
C TYR A 117 3.87 13.70 -2.73
N SER A 118 4.04 12.41 -3.07
CA SER A 118 5.17 11.93 -3.86
C SER A 118 5.21 12.55 -5.26
N PHE A 119 4.07 12.70 -5.93
CA PHE A 119 4.00 13.36 -7.23
C PHE A 119 4.39 14.83 -7.17
N LYS A 120 3.94 15.58 -6.16
CA LYS A 120 4.35 16.97 -5.96
C LYS A 120 5.86 17.08 -5.79
N HIS A 121 6.45 16.28 -4.89
CA HIS A 121 7.89 16.28 -4.66
C HIS A 121 8.70 15.91 -5.91
N ALA A 122 8.25 14.91 -6.68
CA ALA A 122 8.90 14.51 -7.92
C ALA A 122 8.84 15.60 -9.00
N LEU A 123 7.74 16.37 -9.05
CA LEU A 123 7.58 17.48 -9.99
C LEU A 123 8.39 18.72 -9.57
N ASP A 124 8.45 19.02 -8.27
CA ASP A 124 9.25 20.13 -7.74
C ASP A 124 10.74 19.90 -8.01
N GLY A 125 11.25 18.69 -7.74
CA GLY A 125 12.65 18.35 -8.03
C GLY A 125 13.02 18.44 -9.52
N ARG A 126 12.05 18.21 -10.43
CA ARG A 126 12.27 18.42 -11.87
C ARG A 126 12.33 19.89 -12.25
N ARG A 127 11.59 20.76 -11.58
CA ARG A 127 11.60 22.20 -11.84
C ARG A 127 12.96 22.83 -11.49
N ASP A 128 13.64 22.30 -10.49
CA ASP A 128 14.95 22.80 -10.04
C ASP A 128 16.13 22.29 -10.89
N GLY A 129 15.96 21.19 -11.63
CA GLY A 129 16.98 20.64 -12.54
C GLY A 129 17.05 21.30 -13.92
N PHE A 130 16.20 22.30 -14.21
CA PHE A 130 16.19 23.09 -15.45
C PHE A 130 16.66 24.54 -15.26
N LYS A 131 17.35 24.83 -14.15
CA LYS A 131 18.06 26.10 -13.95
C LYS A 131 19.54 25.98 -14.26
#